data_AF-A0A433IZ67-F1
#
_entry.id   AF-A0A433IZ67-F1
#
_cell.length_a   1.000
_cell.length_b   1.000
_cell.length_c   1.000
_cell.angle_alpha   90.00
_cell.angle_beta   90.00
_cell.angle_gamma   90.00
#
_symmetry.space_group_name_H-M   'P 1'
#
loop_
_entity.id
_entity.type
_entity.pdbx_description
1 polymer ?
#
loop_
_entity_poly.entity_id
_entity_poly.type
_entity_poly.pdbx_seq_one_letter_code
_entity_poly.pdbx_strand_id
1 'polypeptide(L)'
;MTATTDTATAVRDWLARRRDIDIARSMRRLFHESGAKPSGWCSRHDKAVVMADAELAAFLKSVAAAGPDGWREEIDRVRLRQVKAARKRGRTPVGVGPPALSLAAIVDLLPIWRAWGRMLIDAGKVPAGR
;
A
#
# COMPACT_ATOMS: atom_id res chain seq x y z
N MET A 1 18.87 -3.80 -35.10
CA MET A 1 17.52 -3.24 -34.87
C MET A 1 17.07 -3.60 -33.46
N THR A 2 17.48 -2.85 -32.44
CA THR A 2 17.25 -3.20 -31.01
C THR A 2 16.94 -1.99 -30.10
N ALA A 3 17.00 -0.75 -30.60
CA ALA A 3 16.87 0.45 -29.78
C ALA A 3 15.41 0.76 -29.35
N THR A 4 14.41 0.35 -30.12
CA THR A 4 13.00 0.73 -29.88
C THR A 4 12.35 -0.04 -28.72
N THR A 5 12.78 -1.27 -28.45
CA THR A 5 12.23 -2.12 -27.38
C THR A 5 12.65 -1.64 -25.99
N ASP A 6 13.82 -1.02 -25.89
CA ASP A 6 14.39 -0.52 -24.63
C ASP A 6 13.64 0.72 -24.12
N THR A 7 13.31 1.66 -25.02
CA THR A 7 12.56 2.88 -24.66
C THR A 7 11.13 2.59 -24.22
N ALA A 8 10.42 1.69 -24.91
CA ALA A 8 9.04 1.35 -24.55
C ALA A 8 8.92 0.67 -23.17
N THR A 9 9.91 -0.16 -22.83
CA THR A 9 10.01 -0.83 -21.53
C THR A 9 10.34 0.18 -20.43
N ALA A 10 11.33 1.04 -20.67
CA ALA A 10 11.70 2.09 -19.71
C ALA A 10 10.53 3.06 -19.41
N VAL A 11 9.75 3.45 -20.42
CA VAL A 11 8.56 4.31 -20.22
C VAL A 11 7.49 3.59 -19.41
N ARG A 12 7.24 2.30 -19.68
CA ARG A 12 6.27 1.49 -18.93
C ARG A 12 6.67 1.37 -17.46
N ASP A 13 7.95 1.07 -17.20
CA ASP A 13 8.48 0.94 -15.84
C ASP A 13 8.41 2.27 -15.09
N TRP A 14 8.70 3.38 -15.78
CA TRP A 14 8.57 4.71 -15.21
C TRP A 14 7.12 5.04 -14.84
N LEU A 15 6.17 4.77 -15.74
CA LEU A 15 4.73 4.96 -15.49
C LEU A 15 4.25 4.07 -14.32
N ALA A 16 4.69 2.82 -14.26
CA ALA A 16 4.37 1.91 -13.17
C ALA A 16 4.89 2.44 -11.82
N ARG A 17 6.15 2.90 -11.76
CA ARG A 17 6.72 3.53 -10.55
C ARG A 17 5.95 4.78 -10.14
N ARG A 18 5.56 5.62 -11.10
CA ARG A 18 4.76 6.81 -10.83
C ARG A 18 3.40 6.46 -10.23
N ARG A 19 2.72 5.47 -10.80
CA ARG A 19 1.45 4.95 -10.28
C ARG A 19 1.59 4.41 -8.86
N ASP A 20 2.66 3.67 -8.58
CA ASP A 20 2.94 3.12 -7.24
C ASP A 20 3.16 4.23 -6.20
N ILE A 21 3.81 5.32 -6.58
CA ILE A 21 3.96 6.49 -5.70
C ILE A 21 2.60 7.12 -5.39
N ASP A 22 1.72 7.26 -6.39
CA ASP A 22 0.39 7.84 -6.19
C ASP A 22 -0.50 6.93 -5.31
N ILE A 23 -0.48 5.62 -5.55
CA ILE A 23 -1.13 4.63 -4.68
C ILE A 23 -0.58 4.73 -3.25
N ALA A 24 0.74 4.82 -3.08
CA ALA A 24 1.34 4.92 -1.76
C ALA A 24 0.95 6.21 -1.02
N ARG A 25 0.79 7.34 -1.73
CA ARG A 25 0.29 8.58 -1.14
C ARG A 25 -1.14 8.43 -0.65
N SER A 26 -2.01 7.84 -1.46
CA SER A 26 -3.40 7.58 -1.05
C SER A 26 -3.44 6.61 0.12
N MET A 27 -2.71 5.49 0.07
CA MET A 27 -2.57 4.55 1.20
C MET A 27 -2.10 5.23 2.49
N ARG A 28 -1.13 6.13 2.42
CA ARG A 28 -0.66 6.88 3.59
C ARG A 28 -1.77 7.75 4.20
N ARG A 29 -2.57 8.43 3.37
CA ARG A 29 -3.74 9.19 3.84
C ARG A 29 -4.77 8.25 4.46
N LEU A 30 -5.04 7.11 3.81
CA LEU A 30 -5.95 6.09 4.33
C LEU A 30 -5.56 5.66 5.75
N PHE A 31 -4.29 5.31 5.95
CA PHE A 31 -3.81 4.88 7.27
C PHE A 31 -3.88 5.96 8.35
N HIS A 32 -3.63 7.22 7.99
CA HIS A 32 -3.77 8.34 8.94
C HIS A 32 -5.23 8.53 9.37
N GLU A 33 -6.16 8.41 8.43
CA GLU A 33 -7.59 8.57 8.70
C GLU A 33 -8.18 7.38 9.47
N SER A 34 -7.83 6.14 9.10
CA SER A 34 -8.27 4.92 9.80
C SER A 34 -7.73 4.81 11.22
N GLY A 35 -6.56 5.40 11.52
CA GLY A 35 -6.02 5.48 12.88
C GLY A 35 -6.67 6.55 13.76
N ALA A 36 -7.31 7.57 13.17
CA ALA A 36 -7.89 8.70 13.89
C ALA A 36 -9.43 8.66 13.99
N LYS A 37 -10.12 7.97 13.07
CA LYS A 37 -11.58 7.82 13.07
C LYS A 37 -11.95 6.37 12.69
N PRO A 38 -12.43 5.55 13.65
CA PRO A 38 -12.85 4.17 13.39
C PRO A 38 -14.08 4.09 12.46
N SER A 39 -14.86 5.18 12.38
CA SER A 39 -16.02 5.30 11.50
C SER A 39 -15.65 6.03 10.21
N GLY A 40 -15.47 5.25 9.15
CA GLY A 40 -15.74 5.71 7.79
C GLY A 40 -14.51 6.15 7.00
N TRP A 41 -14.00 5.19 6.24
CA TRP A 41 -13.59 5.33 4.84
C TRP A 41 -13.37 6.75 4.31
N CYS A 42 -12.12 6.98 3.93
CA CYS A 42 -11.51 8.21 3.47
C CYS A 42 -12.14 8.82 2.22
N SER A 43 -11.66 10.03 1.89
CA SER A 43 -11.98 10.79 0.68
C SER A 43 -12.28 9.87 -0.52
N ARG A 44 -13.40 10.11 -1.22
CA ARG A 44 -13.83 9.30 -2.39
C ARG A 44 -12.68 9.13 -3.41
N HIS A 45 -11.80 10.12 -3.50
CA HIS A 45 -10.67 10.14 -4.40
C HIS A 45 -9.57 9.13 -4.02
N ASP A 46 -9.06 9.15 -2.78
CA ASP A 46 -7.98 8.25 -2.36
C ASP A 46 -8.42 6.79 -2.38
N LYS A 47 -9.69 6.54 -2.01
CA LYS A 47 -10.30 5.22 -2.16
C LYS A 47 -10.33 4.80 -3.64
N ALA A 48 -10.76 5.67 -4.56
CA ALA A 48 -10.83 5.34 -5.97
C ALA A 48 -9.45 5.00 -6.56
N VAL A 49 -8.40 5.77 -6.21
CA VAL A 49 -7.02 5.53 -6.67
C VAL A 49 -6.55 4.14 -6.27
N VAL A 50 -6.76 3.76 -5.00
CA VAL A 50 -6.32 2.47 -4.47
C VAL A 50 -7.19 1.32 -5.00
N MET A 51 -8.50 1.53 -5.14
CA MET A 51 -9.45 0.50 -5.58
C MET A 51 -9.41 0.23 -7.10
N ALA A 52 -8.74 1.10 -7.88
CA ALA A 52 -8.47 0.86 -9.30
C ALA A 52 -7.41 -0.23 -9.55
N ASP A 53 -6.71 -0.68 -8.51
CA ASP A 53 -5.81 -1.84 -8.54
C ASP A 53 -6.56 -3.05 -7.96
N ALA A 54 -6.99 -3.99 -8.81
CA ALA A 54 -7.89 -5.07 -8.41
C ALA A 54 -7.28 -5.99 -7.33
N GLU A 55 -5.98 -6.28 -7.43
CA GLU A 55 -5.27 -7.10 -6.46
C GLU A 55 -5.18 -6.36 -5.12
N LEU A 56 -4.73 -5.11 -5.13
CA LEU A 56 -4.65 -4.31 -3.91
C LEU A 56 -6.04 -4.10 -3.27
N ALA A 57 -7.07 -3.87 -4.09
CA ALA A 57 -8.45 -3.74 -3.64
C ALA A 57 -8.96 -5.01 -2.94
N ALA A 58 -8.65 -6.20 -3.49
CA ALA A 58 -9.03 -7.47 -2.89
C ALA A 58 -8.40 -7.65 -1.50
N PHE A 59 -7.11 -7.34 -1.37
CA PHE A 59 -6.42 -7.36 -0.08
C PHE A 59 -7.01 -6.35 0.91
N LEU A 60 -7.24 -5.10 0.50
CA LEU A 60 -7.77 -4.10 1.43
C LEU A 60 -9.21 -4.39 1.86
N LYS A 61 -10.01 -5.07 1.04
CA LYS A 61 -11.32 -5.58 1.45
C LYS A 61 -11.19 -6.64 2.55
N SER A 62 -10.19 -7.52 2.50
CA SER A 62 -9.95 -8.47 3.60
C SER A 62 -9.48 -7.79 4.87
N VAL A 63 -8.62 -6.77 4.76
CA VAL A 63 -8.20 -5.94 5.90
C VAL A 63 -9.42 -5.24 6.53
N ALA A 64 -10.28 -4.64 5.70
CA ALA A 64 -11.50 -4.00 6.18
C ALA A 64 -12.47 -5.00 6.84
N ALA A 65 -12.59 -6.22 6.30
CA ALA A 65 -13.42 -7.28 6.87
C ALA A 65 -12.91 -7.75 8.24
N ALA A 66 -11.60 -7.71 8.48
CA ALA A 66 -10.99 -7.97 9.78
C ALA A 66 -11.19 -6.83 10.80
N GLY A 67 -11.71 -5.68 10.36
CA GLY A 67 -12.02 -4.55 11.22
C GLY A 67 -10.79 -3.75 11.66
N PRO A 68 -10.89 -2.98 12.77
CA PRO A 68 -9.83 -2.07 13.22
C PRO A 68 -8.47 -2.73 13.48
N ASP A 69 -8.46 -3.99 13.93
CA ASP A 69 -7.22 -4.71 14.22
C ASP A 69 -6.45 -5.06 12.94
N GLY A 70 -7.14 -5.44 11.86
CA GLY A 70 -6.51 -5.64 10.56
C GLY A 70 -5.82 -4.37 10.05
N TRP A 71 -6.44 -3.20 10.23
CA TRP A 71 -5.81 -1.92 9.88
C TRP A 71 -4.59 -1.62 10.75
N ARG A 72 -4.65 -1.93 12.04
CA ARG A 72 -3.52 -1.74 12.96
C ARG A 72 -2.33 -2.61 12.56
N GLU A 73 -2.57 -3.88 12.23
CA GLU A 73 -1.51 -4.80 11.77
C GLU A 73 -0.79 -4.26 10.53
N GLU A 74 -1.53 -3.71 9.56
CA GLU A 74 -0.90 -3.18 8.35
C GLU A 74 -0.16 -1.85 8.61
N ILE A 75 -0.66 -1.00 9.50
CA ILE A 75 0.09 0.18 9.98
C ILE A 75 1.40 -0.26 10.65
N ASP A 76 1.37 -1.29 11.49
CA ASP A 76 2.55 -1.80 12.18
C ASP A 76 3.53 -2.49 11.21
N ARG A 77 3.03 -3.16 10.15
CA ARG A 77 3.85 -3.70 9.07
C ARG A 77 4.63 -2.59 8.35
N VAL A 78 3.99 -1.46 8.08
CA VAL A 78 4.63 -0.27 7.48
C VAL A 78 5.70 0.30 8.41
N ARG A 79 5.38 0.47 9.71
CA ARG A 79 6.34 0.93 10.73
C ARG A 79 7.55 0.01 10.84
N LEU A 80 7.32 -1.31 10.88
CA LEU A 80 8.39 -2.31 10.93
C LEU A 80 9.29 -2.23 9.69
N ARG A 81 8.70 -2.06 8.49
CA ARG A 81 9.46 -1.87 7.25
C ARG A 81 10.31 -0.60 7.30
N GLN A 82 9.77 0.51 7.78
CA GLN A 82 10.49 1.76 7.99
C GLN A 82 11.69 1.59 8.94
N VAL A 83 11.49 0.94 10.08
CA VAL A 83 12.55 0.66 11.06
C VAL A 83 13.64 -0.21 10.46
N LYS A 84 13.27 -1.30 9.75
CA LYS A 84 14.23 -2.18 9.07
C LYS A 84 15.07 -1.42 8.03
N ALA A 85 14.43 -0.56 7.24
CA ALA A 85 15.12 0.25 6.23
C ALA A 85 16.08 1.29 6.87
N ALA A 86 15.67 1.94 7.97
CA ALA A 86 16.53 2.86 8.71
C ALA A 86 17.77 2.15 9.27
N ARG A 87 17.58 1.00 9.92
CA ARG A 87 18.67 0.18 10.46
C ARG A 87 19.65 -0.27 9.37
N LYS A 88 19.14 -0.72 8.22
CA LYS A 88 19.98 -1.12 7.07
C LYS A 88 20.87 0.03 6.57
N ARG A 89 20.44 1.29 6.76
CA ARG A 89 21.20 2.49 6.38
C ARG A 89 22.10 3.02 7.50
N GLY A 90 22.27 2.27 8.60
CA GLY A 90 23.03 2.71 9.76
C GLY A 90 22.42 3.91 10.50
N ARG A 91 21.13 4.19 10.26
CA ARG A 91 20.43 5.32 10.90
C ARG A 91 19.67 4.84 12.12
N THR A 92 19.74 5.61 13.20
CA THR A 92 18.85 5.42 14.35
C THR A 92 17.41 5.59 13.88
N PRO A 93 16.51 4.64 14.17
CA PRO A 93 15.11 4.79 13.84
C PRO A 93 14.51 5.93 14.69
N VAL A 94 14.44 7.12 14.12
CA VAL A 94 13.73 8.25 14.72
C VAL A 94 12.23 7.99 14.55
N GLY A 95 11.50 7.83 15.65
CA GLY A 95 10.04 7.72 15.64
C GLY A 95 9.49 6.31 15.81
N VAL A 96 9.44 5.84 17.05
CA VAL A 96 8.52 4.76 17.49
C VAL A 96 7.15 5.35 17.93
N GLY A 97 7.01 6.68 17.94
CA GLY A 97 5.76 7.43 18.07
C GLY A 97 5.56 8.33 16.85
N PRO A 98 4.31 8.75 16.52
CA PRO A 98 3.83 9.01 15.17
C PRO A 98 4.68 10.02 14.38
N PRO A 99 5.52 9.59 13.43
CA PRO A 99 5.83 10.38 12.26
C PRO A 99 4.88 9.91 11.14
N ALA A 100 4.71 10.73 10.11
CA ALA A 100 3.98 10.32 8.92
C ALA A 100 4.57 9.00 8.36
N LEU A 101 3.71 8.01 8.09
CA LEU A 101 4.15 6.71 7.56
C LEU A 101 5.01 6.91 6.31
N SER A 102 6.15 6.22 6.23
CA SER A 102 7.08 6.38 5.10
C SER A 102 6.46 5.91 3.77
N LEU A 103 6.42 6.80 2.78
CA LEU A 103 5.98 6.45 1.42
C LEU A 103 6.83 5.34 0.81
N ALA A 104 8.15 5.36 1.04
CA ALA A 104 9.04 4.32 0.54
C ALA A 104 8.71 2.95 1.16
N ALA A 105 8.39 2.92 2.46
CA ALA A 105 7.99 1.68 3.12
C ALA A 105 6.66 1.14 2.57
N ILE A 106 5.72 2.02 2.24
CA ILE A 106 4.45 1.66 1.61
C ILE A 106 4.68 1.11 0.20
N VAL A 107 5.48 1.79 -0.63
CA VAL A 107 5.84 1.32 -1.99
C VAL A 107 6.49 -0.07 -1.91
N ASP A 108 7.41 -0.29 -0.96
CA ASP A 108 8.07 -1.60 -0.75
C ASP A 108 7.11 -2.71 -0.30
N LEU A 109 5.91 -2.36 0.16
CA LEU A 109 4.88 -3.32 0.57
C LEU A 109 3.82 -3.56 -0.52
N LEU A 110 3.66 -2.64 -1.49
CA LEU A 110 2.67 -2.80 -2.56
C LEU A 110 2.76 -4.15 -3.29
N PRO A 111 3.95 -4.67 -3.70
CA PRO A 111 4.03 -5.96 -4.36
C PRO A 111 3.55 -7.13 -3.48
N ILE A 112 3.78 -7.05 -2.17
CA ILE A 112 3.37 -8.07 -1.21
C ILE A 112 1.85 -8.04 -1.03
N TRP A 113 1.29 -6.86 -0.82
CA TRP A 113 -0.17 -6.69 -0.70
C TRP A 113 -0.90 -7.11 -1.97
N ARG A 114 -0.37 -6.76 -3.14
CA ARG A 114 -0.88 -7.24 -4.44
C ARG A 114 -0.82 -8.76 -4.54
N ALA A 115 0.31 -9.37 -4.16
CA ALA A 115 0.44 -10.82 -4.18
C ALA A 115 -0.61 -11.52 -3.28
N TRP A 116 -0.84 -11.01 -2.08
CA TRP A 116 -1.90 -11.52 -1.20
C TRP A 116 -3.30 -11.27 -1.77
N GLY A 117 -3.52 -10.12 -2.38
CA GLY A 117 -4.75 -9.80 -3.11
C GLY A 117 -5.05 -10.79 -4.23
N ARG A 118 -4.05 -11.10 -5.05
CA ARG A 118 -4.14 -12.13 -6.09
C ARG A 118 -4.47 -13.49 -5.51
N MET A 119 -3.82 -13.91 -4.42
CA MET A 119 -4.14 -15.17 -3.74
C MET A 119 -5.60 -15.22 -3.24
N LEU A 120 -6.15 -14.09 -2.78
CA LEU A 120 -7.56 -14.01 -2.37
C LEU A 120 -8.52 -14.11 -3.56
N ILE A 121 -8.17 -13.50 -4.69
CA ILE A 121 -8.93 -13.60 -5.95
C ILE A 121 -8.93 -15.05 -6.43
N ASP A 122 -7.75 -15.67 -6.53
CA ASP A 122 -7.59 -17.05 -7.00
C ASP A 122 -8.35 -18.05 -6.12
N ALA A 123 -8.43 -17.79 -4.81
CA ALA A 123 -9.16 -18.61 -3.86
C ALA A 123 -10.69 -18.34 -3.83
N GLY A 124 -11.19 -17.34 -4.57
CA GLY A 124 -12.59 -16.92 -4.48
C GLY A 124 -12.98 -16.33 -3.12
N LYS A 125 -12.01 -15.83 -2.35
CA LYS A 125 -12.17 -15.37 -0.95
C LYS A 125 -12.24 -13.85 -0.82
N VAL A 126 -12.52 -13.12 -1.89
CA VAL A 126 -12.64 -11.66 -1.83
C VAL A 126 -13.95 -11.27 -1.14
N PRO A 127 -13.92 -10.57 0.01
CA PRO A 127 -15.16 -10.16 0.68
C PRO A 127 -15.99 -9.23 -0.20
N ALA A 128 -17.31 -9.41 -0.19
CA ALA A 128 -18.24 -8.44 -0.75
C ALA A 128 -18.12 -7.14 0.05
N GLY A 129 -17.58 -6.08 -0.57
CA GLY A 129 -17.46 -4.79 0.09
C GLY A 129 -18.84 -4.23 0.40
N ARG A 130 -19.12 -3.95 1.68
CA ARG A 130 -20.21 -3.04 2.07
C ARG A 130 -19.80 -1.62 1.75
#